data_AF-A0A925EQT3-F1
#
_entry.id   AF-A0A925EQT3-F1
#
_cell.length_a   1.000
_cell.length_b   1.000
_cell.length_c   1.000
_cell.angle_alpha   90.00
_cell.angle_beta   90.00
_cell.angle_gamma   90.00
#
_symmetry.space_group_name_H-M   'P 1'
#
loop_
_entity.id
_entity.type
_entity.pdbx_description
1 polymer ?
#
loop_
_entity_poly.entity_id
_entity_poly.type
_entity_poly.pdbx_seq_one_letter_code
_entity_poly.pdbx_strand_id
1 'polypeptide(L)'
;MLSAIEAKAKFDCWDPKKCPRRRWDAKNKASRNERHVRNYRKRSVKAHIEKIGGEALLCAAKFANVASILERDAALLFDPTEAFYAEVERAIAVLREASERLTIGKAQTAKSAALRARLVAAHQKAEAGTQPISRVIGTAAIAYLYTVDGTRSSPPHAMTIELWNQQKCLDTRHQHLFDLKPTEIRSWIEGVLSDWRIVRLAEPEPRIRSSLECPLRPCPLHQE
;
A
#
# COMPACT_ATOMS: atom_id res chain seq x y z
N MET A 1 40.71 -34.32 -43.16
CA MET A 1 39.75 -34.03 -42.08
C MET A 1 39.61 -35.28 -41.23
N LEU A 2 39.52 -35.17 -39.91
CA LEU A 2 39.27 -36.33 -39.04
C LEU A 2 37.81 -36.77 -39.19
N SER A 3 37.56 -38.08 -39.18
CA SER A 3 36.21 -38.63 -39.08
C SER A 3 35.58 -38.31 -37.72
N ALA A 4 34.26 -38.40 -37.60
CA ALA A 4 33.55 -38.11 -36.36
C ALA A 4 34.00 -38.99 -35.18
N ILE A 5 34.37 -40.25 -35.45
CA ILE A 5 34.84 -41.21 -34.45
C ILE A 5 36.26 -40.85 -33.98
N GLU A 6 37.15 -40.52 -34.92
CA GLU A 6 38.52 -40.10 -34.61
C GLU A 6 38.55 -38.76 -33.88
N ALA A 7 37.68 -37.81 -34.25
CA ALA A 7 37.54 -36.53 -33.55
C ALA A 7 37.04 -36.73 -32.12
N LYS A 8 36.07 -37.64 -31.89
CA LYS A 8 35.56 -37.95 -30.56
C LYS A 8 36.61 -38.59 -29.66
N ALA A 9 37.41 -39.52 -30.19
CA ALA A 9 38.49 -40.16 -29.47
C ALA A 9 39.67 -39.21 -29.19
N LYS A 10 40.03 -38.36 -30.17
CA LYS A 10 41.18 -37.45 -30.07
C LYS A 10 40.93 -36.24 -29.17
N PHE A 11 39.73 -35.68 -29.20
CA PHE A 11 39.42 -34.45 -28.47
C PHE A 11 38.69 -34.66 -27.15
N ASP A 12 38.24 -35.89 -26.86
CA ASP A 12 37.49 -36.29 -25.66
C ASP A 12 36.59 -35.15 -25.18
N CYS A 13 35.43 -35.02 -25.81
CA CYS A 13 34.55 -33.85 -25.70
C CYS A 13 34.00 -33.61 -24.28
N TRP A 14 34.36 -34.45 -23.31
CA TRP A 14 34.03 -34.35 -21.89
C TRP A 14 35.19 -33.80 -21.05
N ASP A 15 36.44 -33.90 -21.51
CA ASP A 15 37.61 -33.33 -20.85
C ASP A 15 37.82 -31.86 -21.29
N PRO A 16 37.62 -30.88 -20.39
CA PRO A 16 37.81 -29.46 -20.71
C PRO A 16 39.28 -29.11 -21.02
N LYS A 17 40.24 -29.97 -20.67
CA LYS A 17 41.64 -29.81 -21.07
C LYS A 17 41.88 -30.27 -22.49
N LYS A 18 41.14 -31.25 -23.03
CA LYS A 18 41.39 -31.79 -24.38
C LYS A 18 40.52 -31.15 -25.47
N CYS A 19 39.29 -30.76 -25.13
CA CYS A 19 38.37 -30.16 -26.09
C CYS A 19 38.59 -28.63 -26.22
N PRO A 20 38.98 -28.11 -27.40
CA PRO A 20 39.21 -26.67 -27.59
C PRO A 20 37.97 -25.81 -27.28
N ARG A 21 36.78 -26.32 -27.62
CA ARG A 21 35.50 -25.65 -27.36
C ARG A 21 35.24 -25.53 -25.85
N ARG A 22 35.39 -26.61 -25.08
CA ARG A 22 35.21 -26.57 -23.62
C ARG A 22 36.27 -25.73 -22.92
N ARG A 23 37.52 -25.75 -23.40
CA ARG A 23 38.59 -24.90 -22.88
C ARG A 23 38.26 -23.42 -23.08
N TRP A 24 37.77 -23.05 -24.26
CA TRP A 24 37.28 -21.69 -24.54
C TRP A 24 36.07 -21.34 -23.67
N ASP A 25 35.11 -22.26 -23.52
CA ASP A 25 33.94 -22.06 -22.68
C ASP A 25 34.31 -21.84 -21.21
N ALA A 26 35.26 -22.62 -20.68
CA ALA A 26 35.77 -22.49 -19.32
C ALA A 26 36.50 -21.15 -19.11
N LYS A 27 37.38 -20.76 -20.05
CA LYS A 27 38.10 -19.49 -20.01
C LYS A 27 37.15 -18.28 -20.04
N ASN A 28 36.05 -18.38 -20.79
CA ASN A 28 35.06 -17.30 -20.92
C ASN A 28 33.85 -17.42 -19.98
N LYS A 29 33.82 -18.42 -19.10
CA LYS A 29 32.69 -18.64 -18.17
C LYS A 29 32.50 -17.44 -17.24
N ALA A 30 33.59 -16.93 -16.67
CA ALA A 30 33.57 -15.77 -15.78
C ALA A 30 33.01 -14.53 -16.51
N SER A 31 33.53 -14.20 -17.70
CA SER A 31 33.07 -13.05 -18.49
C SER A 31 31.59 -13.16 -18.89
N ARG A 32 31.11 -14.36 -19.25
CA ARG A 32 29.68 -14.59 -19.54
C ARG A 32 28.81 -14.43 -18.32
N ASN A 33 29.25 -14.94 -17.17
CA ASN A 33 28.54 -14.79 -15.90
C ASN A 33 28.47 -13.31 -15.49
N GLU A 34 29.57 -12.57 -15.58
CA GLU A 34 29.60 -11.13 -15.30
C GLU A 34 28.67 -10.34 -16.23
N ARG A 35 28.67 -10.68 -17.53
CA ARG A 35 27.76 -10.07 -18.50
C ARG A 35 26.30 -10.38 -18.15
N HIS A 36 26.00 -11.61 -17.76
CA HIS A 36 24.67 -12.03 -17.36
C HIS A 36 24.20 -11.27 -16.11
N VAL A 37 25.03 -11.22 -15.06
CA VAL A 37 24.74 -10.47 -13.83
C VAL A 37 24.55 -8.98 -14.11
N ARG A 38 25.40 -8.38 -14.95
CA ARG A 38 25.27 -6.97 -15.34
C ARG A 38 23.96 -6.70 -16.08
N ASN A 39 23.57 -7.58 -17.01
CA ASN A 39 22.32 -7.45 -17.75
C ASN A 39 21.10 -7.65 -16.84
N TYR A 40 21.16 -8.60 -15.92
CA TYR A 40 20.12 -8.82 -14.91
C TYR A 40 19.92 -7.58 -14.04
N ARG A 41 21.02 -7.00 -13.51
CA ARG A 41 20.96 -5.75 -12.72
C ARG A 41 20.36 -4.59 -13.52
N LYS A 42 20.77 -4.41 -14.79
CA LYS A 42 20.19 -3.36 -15.66
C LYS A 42 18.68 -3.52 -15.85
N ARG A 43 18.21 -4.75 -16.08
CA ARG A 43 16.76 -5.03 -16.23
C ARG A 43 16.00 -4.81 -14.93
N SER A 44 16.54 -5.26 -13.80
CA SER A 44 15.94 -5.08 -12.48
C SER A 44 15.83 -3.60 -12.10
N VAL A 45 16.88 -2.81 -12.33
CA VAL A 45 16.87 -1.37 -12.08
C VAL A 45 15.86 -0.66 -13.00
N LYS A 46 15.79 -1.02 -14.28
CA LYS A 46 14.80 -0.46 -15.22
C LYS A 46 13.37 -0.75 -14.74
N ALA A 47 13.06 -1.99 -14.40
CA ALA A 47 11.76 -2.39 -13.89
C ALA A 47 11.40 -1.67 -12.57
N HIS A 48 12.38 -1.46 -11.69
CA HIS A 48 12.17 -0.73 -10.45
C HIS A 48 11.89 0.76 -10.69
N ILE A 49 12.59 1.40 -11.63
CA ILE A 49 12.34 2.79 -12.03
C ILE A 49 10.94 2.95 -12.63
N GLU A 50 10.54 2.04 -13.51
CA GLU A 50 9.19 2.04 -14.11
C GLU A 50 8.10 1.86 -13.05
N LYS A 51 8.33 0.97 -12.06
CA LYS A 51 7.43 0.78 -10.92
C LYS A 51 7.28 2.04 -10.06
N ILE A 52 8.40 2.70 -9.73
CA ILE A 52 8.39 3.96 -8.96
C ILE A 52 7.63 5.05 -9.72
N GLY A 53 7.82 5.15 -11.05
CA GLY A 53 7.07 6.10 -11.88
C GLY A 53 5.56 5.86 -11.85
N GLY A 54 5.13 4.60 -11.94
CA GLY A 54 3.72 4.22 -11.82
C GLY A 54 3.13 4.52 -10.43
N GLU A 55 3.88 4.21 -9.37
CA GLU A 55 3.47 4.50 -7.99
C GLU A 55 3.38 6.01 -7.71
N ALA A 56 4.29 6.81 -8.26
CA ALA A 56 4.26 8.27 -8.15
C ALA A 56 3.05 8.87 -8.87
N LEU A 57 2.71 8.37 -10.06
CA LEU A 57 1.50 8.77 -10.79
C LEU A 57 0.22 8.41 -10.03
N LEU A 58 0.17 7.22 -9.43
CA LEU A 58 -0.93 6.79 -8.56
C LEU A 58 -1.08 7.69 -7.33
N CYS A 59 0.03 8.08 -6.69
CA CYS A 59 0.01 9.05 -5.60
C CYS A 59 -0.49 10.42 -6.07
N ALA A 60 0.00 10.93 -7.20
CA ALA A 60 -0.45 12.22 -7.76
C ALA A 60 -1.95 12.21 -8.07
N ALA A 61 -2.48 11.13 -8.65
CA ALA A 61 -3.90 10.96 -8.90
C ALA A 61 -4.73 10.92 -7.60
N LYS A 62 -4.23 10.24 -6.55
CA LYS A 62 -4.86 10.24 -5.23
C LYS A 62 -4.89 11.63 -4.62
N PHE A 63 -3.80 12.39 -4.70
CA PHE A 63 -3.75 13.77 -4.20
C PHE A 63 -4.68 14.71 -4.98
N ALA A 64 -4.78 14.57 -6.30
CA ALA A 64 -5.72 15.33 -7.11
C ALA A 64 -7.19 15.03 -6.74
N ASN A 65 -7.50 13.75 -6.48
CA ASN A 65 -8.82 13.34 -6.02
C ASN A 65 -9.13 13.91 -4.63
N VAL A 66 -8.17 13.86 -3.70
CA VAL A 66 -8.32 14.47 -2.37
C VAL A 66 -8.53 15.98 -2.48
N ALA A 67 -7.79 16.69 -3.35
CA ALA A 67 -7.98 18.11 -3.59
C ALA A 67 -9.39 18.41 -4.13
N SER A 68 -9.89 17.63 -5.09
CA SER A 68 -11.25 17.79 -5.64
C SER A 68 -12.34 17.51 -4.60
N ILE A 69 -12.15 16.51 -3.74
CA ILE A 69 -13.06 16.23 -2.62
C ILE A 69 -13.06 17.40 -1.64
N LEU A 70 -11.88 17.93 -1.30
CA LEU A 70 -11.77 19.09 -0.41
C LEU A 70 -12.40 20.35 -1.01
N GLU A 71 -12.25 20.61 -2.32
CA GLU A 71 -12.90 21.73 -3.01
C GLU A 71 -14.44 21.59 -2.99
N ARG A 72 -14.95 20.39 -3.29
CA ARG A 72 -16.39 20.12 -3.32
C ARG A 72 -17.01 20.17 -1.92
N ASP A 73 -16.34 19.60 -0.93
CA ASP A 73 -16.87 19.50 0.43
C ASP A 73 -16.66 20.81 1.21
N ALA A 74 -15.63 21.61 0.89
CA ALA A 74 -15.48 22.99 1.39
C ALA A 74 -16.63 23.90 0.93
N ALA A 75 -17.15 23.71 -0.29
CA ALA A 75 -18.32 24.43 -0.79
C ALA A 75 -19.64 24.00 -0.12
N LEU A 76 -19.66 22.84 0.54
CA LEU A 76 -20.87 22.25 1.14
C LEU A 76 -20.96 22.40 2.66
N LEU A 77 -19.86 22.70 3.36
CA LEU A 77 -19.81 22.60 4.83
C LEU A 77 -19.50 23.90 5.59
N PHE A 78 -19.02 24.97 4.95
CA PHE A 78 -18.71 26.24 5.63
C PHE A 78 -18.95 27.45 4.73
N ASP A 79 -19.32 28.59 5.32
CA ASP A 79 -19.14 29.91 4.71
C ASP A 79 -17.63 30.22 4.81
N PRO A 80 -16.83 29.97 3.76
CA PRO A 80 -15.41 29.80 3.92
C PRO A 80 -14.75 31.17 4.05
N THR A 81 -14.05 31.41 5.15
CA THR A 81 -13.28 32.66 5.31
C THR A 81 -12.11 32.66 4.32
N GLU A 82 -11.71 33.85 3.83
CA GLU A 82 -10.57 34.02 2.90
C GLU A 82 -9.30 33.29 3.36
N ALA A 83 -9.10 33.18 4.68
CA ALA A 83 -7.96 32.49 5.27
C ALA A 83 -7.90 30.98 4.94
N PHE A 84 -9.05 30.31 4.81
CA PHE A 84 -9.11 28.88 4.46
C PHE A 84 -8.74 28.66 3.00
N TYR A 85 -9.31 29.46 2.07
CA TYR A 85 -8.95 29.40 0.65
C TYR A 85 -7.46 29.70 0.43
N ALA A 86 -6.91 30.69 1.15
CA ALA A 86 -5.49 31.01 1.08
C ALA A 86 -4.57 29.85 1.57
N GLU A 87 -5.03 29.02 2.51
CA GLU A 87 -4.26 27.85 2.96
C GLU A 87 -4.36 26.68 1.96
N VAL A 88 -5.55 26.45 1.39
CA VAL A 88 -5.76 25.45 0.34
C VAL A 88 -4.94 25.79 -0.92
N GLU A 89 -4.94 27.05 -1.35
CA GLU A 89 -4.13 27.50 -2.49
C GLU A 89 -2.62 27.33 -2.24
N ARG A 90 -2.15 27.60 -1.01
CA ARG A 90 -0.75 27.36 -0.62
C ARG A 90 -0.41 25.87 -0.68
N ALA A 91 -1.28 24.99 -0.19
CA ALA A 91 -1.07 23.55 -0.26
C ALA A 91 -1.04 23.04 -1.71
N ILE A 92 -1.96 23.52 -2.56
CA ILE A 92 -2.00 23.18 -3.99
C ILE A 92 -0.73 23.66 -4.71
N ALA A 93 -0.24 24.87 -4.39
CA ALA A 93 1.00 25.40 -4.98
C ALA A 93 2.22 24.54 -4.63
N VAL A 94 2.35 24.11 -3.36
CA VAL A 94 3.44 23.22 -2.91
C VAL A 94 3.38 21.87 -3.64
N LEU A 95 2.17 21.32 -3.83
CA LEU A 95 1.98 20.06 -4.53
C LEU A 95 2.28 20.17 -6.03
N ARG A 96 1.92 21.29 -6.68
CA ARG A 96 2.26 21.57 -8.08
C ARG A 96 3.78 21.71 -8.27
N GLU A 97 4.44 22.47 -7.40
CA GLU A 97 5.90 22.64 -7.44
C GLU A 97 6.63 21.29 -7.23
N ALA A 98 6.13 20.46 -6.30
CA ALA A 98 6.68 19.12 -6.09
C ALA A 98 6.48 18.20 -7.31
N SER A 99 5.31 18.27 -7.96
CA SER A 99 5.00 17.52 -9.18
C SER A 99 5.88 17.94 -10.37
N GLU A 100 6.03 19.25 -10.60
CA GLU A 100 6.88 19.80 -11.66
C GLU A 100 8.36 19.43 -11.48
N ARG A 101 8.85 19.44 -10.23
CA ARG A 101 10.23 19.03 -9.91
C ARG A 101 10.44 17.52 -10.02
N LEU A 102 9.39 16.71 -9.83
CA LEU A 102 9.43 15.27 -10.09
C LEU A 102 9.48 14.97 -11.60
N THR A 103 8.80 15.77 -12.44
CA THR A 103 8.89 15.63 -13.91
C THR A 103 10.24 16.02 -14.50
N ILE A 104 11.01 16.90 -13.86
CA ILE A 104 12.31 17.38 -14.36
C ILE A 104 13.51 16.52 -13.87
N GLY A 105 13.30 15.57 -12.96
CA GLY A 105 14.38 15.02 -12.13
C GLY A 105 14.98 13.65 -12.48
N LYS A 106 15.36 13.34 -13.74
CA LYS A 106 16.35 12.27 -14.02
C LYS A 106 17.77 12.72 -13.61
N ALA A 107 18.01 13.03 -12.34
CA ALA A 107 19.32 13.08 -11.69
C ALA A 107 19.19 13.69 -10.29
N GLN A 108 19.68 12.97 -9.27
CA GLN A 108 20.37 13.47 -8.05
C GLN A 108 20.02 12.65 -6.81
N THR A 109 20.80 11.59 -6.59
CA THR A 109 20.74 10.65 -5.45
C THR A 109 21.36 11.19 -4.14
N ALA A 110 21.46 12.51 -3.95
CA ALA A 110 21.92 13.09 -2.68
C ALA A 110 20.93 14.10 -2.07
N LYS A 111 20.15 14.81 -2.90
CA LYS A 111 19.15 15.79 -2.41
C LYS A 111 17.85 15.14 -1.92
N SER A 112 17.57 13.90 -2.33
CA SER A 112 16.39 13.14 -1.89
C SER A 112 16.45 12.71 -0.42
N ALA A 113 17.63 12.47 0.13
CA ALA A 113 17.81 12.15 1.55
C ALA A 113 17.57 13.40 2.43
N ALA A 114 18.10 14.55 2.04
CA ALA A 114 17.88 15.82 2.75
C ALA A 114 16.41 16.27 2.67
N LEU A 115 15.74 16.04 1.54
CA LEU A 115 14.31 16.33 1.39
C LEU A 115 13.43 15.38 2.19
N ARG A 116 13.74 14.07 2.21
CA ARG A 116 13.06 13.10 3.10
C ARG A 116 13.25 13.46 4.57
N ALA A 117 14.47 13.83 4.98
CA ALA A 117 14.73 14.29 6.34
C ALA A 117 13.94 15.56 6.69
N ARG A 118 13.83 16.52 5.76
CA ARG A 118 13.01 17.73 5.93
C ARG A 118 11.51 17.43 6.00
N LEU A 119 11.00 16.51 5.18
CA LEU A 119 9.59 16.09 5.22
C LEU A 119 9.26 15.33 6.51
N VAL A 120 10.14 14.44 6.95
CA VAL A 120 9.97 13.72 8.24
C VAL A 120 10.03 14.71 9.40
N ALA A 121 10.98 15.65 9.40
CA ALA A 121 11.05 16.69 10.43
C ALA A 121 9.84 17.63 10.42
N ALA A 122 9.31 17.97 9.24
CA ALA A 122 8.07 18.74 9.13
C ALA A 122 6.84 17.96 9.62
N HIS A 123 6.78 16.65 9.35
CA HIS A 123 5.72 15.79 9.84
C HIS A 123 5.77 15.61 11.36
N GLN A 124 6.96 15.37 11.93
CA GLN A 124 7.16 15.28 13.37
C GLN A 124 6.88 16.62 14.08
N LYS A 125 7.20 17.75 13.44
CA LYS A 125 6.87 19.08 13.97
C LYS A 125 5.37 19.38 13.86
N ALA A 126 4.68 18.86 12.85
CA ALA A 126 3.23 18.91 12.75
C ALA A 126 2.58 18.04 13.84
N GLU A 127 3.07 16.81 14.07
CA GLU A 127 2.61 15.92 15.15
C GLU A 127 2.85 16.50 16.54
N ALA A 128 4.01 17.13 16.78
CA ALA A 128 4.35 17.76 18.05
C ALA A 128 3.61 19.08 18.30
N GLY A 129 3.12 19.74 17.24
CA GLY A 129 2.31 20.97 17.32
C GLY A 129 0.80 20.72 17.39
N THR A 130 0.34 19.53 17.00
CA THR A 130 -1.04 19.10 17.23
C THR A 130 -1.22 18.68 18.69
N GLN A 131 -1.68 19.62 19.51
CA GLN A 131 -2.64 19.24 20.55
C GLN A 131 -3.73 18.39 19.89
N PRO A 132 -4.26 17.35 20.56
CA PRO A 132 -5.23 16.45 19.96
C PRO A 132 -6.36 17.32 19.42
N ILE A 133 -6.45 17.39 18.09
CA ILE A 133 -7.49 18.17 17.42
C ILE A 133 -8.79 17.61 17.97
N SER A 134 -9.43 18.42 18.81
CA SER A 134 -10.78 18.23 19.24
C SER A 134 -11.63 18.04 17.99
N ARG A 135 -12.15 16.83 17.83
CA ARG A 135 -13.37 16.46 17.09
C ARG A 135 -13.70 17.40 15.91
N VAL A 136 -13.18 17.08 14.73
CA VAL A 136 -13.95 17.37 13.51
C VAL A 136 -15.19 16.49 13.59
N ILE A 137 -16.34 17.12 13.83
CA ILE A 137 -17.66 16.48 13.87
C ILE A 137 -17.98 16.01 12.44
N GLY A 138 -17.59 14.78 12.15
CA GLY A 138 -17.86 14.07 10.90
C GLY A 138 -18.25 12.64 11.23
N THR A 139 -19.00 12.00 10.33
CA THR A 139 -19.39 10.59 10.47
C THR A 139 -18.16 9.68 10.52
N ALA A 140 -18.15 8.72 11.43
CA ALA A 140 -17.04 7.81 11.68
C ALA A 140 -17.51 6.35 11.60
N ALA A 141 -16.80 5.50 10.87
CA ALA A 141 -17.05 4.06 10.84
C ALA A 141 -16.14 3.32 11.83
N ILE A 142 -16.71 2.55 12.75
CA ILE A 142 -16.00 1.79 13.79
C ILE A 142 -16.28 0.30 13.59
N ALA A 143 -15.23 -0.52 13.56
CA ALA A 143 -15.35 -1.97 13.44
C ALA A 143 -15.20 -2.66 14.79
N TYR A 144 -16.04 -3.66 15.03
CA TYR A 144 -16.00 -4.57 16.16
C TYR A 144 -15.83 -5.99 15.65
N LEU A 145 -14.85 -6.71 16.19
CA LEU A 145 -14.57 -8.09 15.88
C LEU A 145 -14.99 -8.96 17.07
N TYR A 146 -15.93 -9.86 16.84
CA TYR A 146 -16.42 -10.79 17.84
C TYR A 146 -15.59 -12.06 17.72
N THR A 147 -14.88 -12.41 18.78
CA THR A 147 -14.11 -13.65 18.88
C THR A 147 -14.75 -14.58 19.89
N VAL A 148 -14.46 -15.88 19.82
CA VAL A 148 -15.09 -16.91 20.67
C VAL A 148 -15.11 -16.49 22.15
N ASP A 149 -13.96 -16.06 22.69
CA ASP A 149 -13.79 -15.73 24.12
C ASP A 149 -13.58 -14.23 24.38
N GLY A 150 -13.71 -13.37 23.37
CA GLY A 150 -13.46 -11.93 23.50
C GLY A 150 -11.99 -11.53 23.62
N THR A 151 -11.07 -12.45 23.29
CA THR A 151 -9.63 -12.15 23.20
C THR A 151 -9.16 -12.03 21.76
N ARG A 152 -8.09 -11.27 21.52
CA ARG A 152 -7.52 -11.10 20.16
C ARG A 152 -6.90 -12.38 19.60
N SER A 153 -6.50 -13.31 20.46
CA SER A 153 -5.96 -14.62 20.08
C SER A 153 -7.03 -15.64 19.71
N SER A 154 -8.26 -15.47 20.19
CA SER A 154 -9.35 -16.40 19.88
C SER A 154 -9.81 -16.22 18.42
N PRO A 155 -10.29 -17.30 17.76
CA PRO A 155 -10.76 -17.22 16.39
C PRO A 155 -11.87 -16.17 16.21
N PRO A 156 -11.84 -15.37 15.13
CA PRO A 156 -12.91 -14.45 14.79
C PRO A 156 -14.15 -15.21 14.32
N HIS A 157 -15.31 -14.75 14.76
CA HIS A 157 -16.60 -15.39 14.53
C HIS A 157 -17.55 -14.49 13.74
N ALA A 158 -17.65 -13.22 14.14
CA ALA A 158 -18.50 -12.23 13.48
C ALA A 158 -17.82 -10.87 13.50
N MET A 159 -18.29 -9.96 12.65
CA MET A 159 -17.87 -8.57 12.64
C MET A 159 -19.08 -7.66 12.53
N THR A 160 -19.00 -6.54 13.23
CA THR A 160 -19.94 -5.43 13.12
C THR A 160 -19.16 -4.20 12.68
N ILE A 161 -19.72 -3.42 11.76
CA ILE A 161 -19.25 -2.06 11.48
C ILE A 161 -20.40 -1.13 11.81
N GLU A 162 -20.13 -0.11 12.62
CA GLU A 162 -21.09 0.91 13.02
C GLU A 162 -20.72 2.26 12.44
N LEU A 163 -21.69 2.96 11.89
CA LEU A 163 -21.58 4.33 11.42
C LEU A 163 -22.05 5.27 12.53
N TRP A 164 -21.16 6.09 13.06
CA TRP A 164 -21.43 7.03 14.14
C TRP A 164 -21.41 8.47 13.64
N ASN A 165 -22.32 9.30 14.14
CA ASN A 165 -22.19 10.75 14.11
C ASN A 165 -22.21 11.28 15.54
N GLN A 166 -21.06 11.76 16.02
CA GLN A 166 -20.84 12.13 17.42
C GLN A 166 -21.18 10.99 18.39
N GLN A 167 -22.37 11.03 19.00
CA GLN A 167 -22.84 10.07 20.01
C GLN A 167 -24.03 9.23 19.52
N LYS A 168 -24.42 9.37 18.25
CA LYS A 168 -25.53 8.62 17.67
C LYS A 168 -25.00 7.62 16.66
N CYS A 169 -25.30 6.33 16.88
CA CYS A 169 -25.16 5.32 15.84
C CYS A 169 -26.27 5.52 14.80
N LEU A 170 -25.87 5.69 13.54
CA LEU A 170 -26.76 5.97 12.40
C LEU A 170 -27.13 4.70 11.64
N ASP A 171 -26.16 3.81 11.43
CA ASP A 171 -26.34 2.55 10.71
C ASP A 171 -25.36 1.51 11.27
N THR A 172 -25.75 0.24 11.20
CA THR A 172 -24.94 -0.87 11.65
C THR A 172 -25.03 -2.03 10.67
N ARG A 173 -23.88 -2.57 10.28
CA ARG A 173 -23.79 -3.74 9.40
C ARG A 173 -23.07 -4.87 10.12
N HIS A 174 -23.62 -6.07 9.99
CA HIS A 174 -23.14 -7.26 10.66
C HIS A 174 -22.87 -8.37 9.65
N GLN A 175 -21.84 -9.19 9.88
CA GLN A 175 -21.53 -10.34 9.06
C GLN A 175 -20.88 -11.44 9.89
N HIS A 176 -21.37 -12.67 9.75
CA HIS A 176 -20.64 -13.84 10.23
C HIS A 176 -19.41 -14.07 9.36
N LEU A 177 -18.28 -14.36 10.00
CA LEU A 177 -17.00 -14.57 9.33
C LEU A 177 -16.71 -16.05 9.07
N PHE A 178 -17.61 -16.95 9.48
CA PHE A 178 -17.48 -18.38 9.18
C PHE A 178 -17.39 -18.62 7.68
N ASP A 179 -16.46 -19.49 7.30
CA ASP A 179 -16.17 -19.90 5.92
C ASP A 179 -15.79 -18.76 4.95
N LEU A 180 -15.68 -17.52 5.42
CA LEU A 180 -15.23 -16.40 4.60
C LEU A 180 -13.71 -16.36 4.54
N LYS A 181 -13.19 -16.22 3.32
CA LYS A 181 -11.76 -15.97 3.08
C LYS A 181 -11.44 -14.52 3.44
N PRO A 182 -10.18 -14.21 3.84
CA PRO A 182 -9.77 -12.84 4.14
C PRO A 182 -10.06 -11.82 3.03
N THR A 183 -10.06 -12.24 1.77
CA THR A 183 -10.41 -11.39 0.61
C THR A 183 -11.89 -11.03 0.57
N GLU A 184 -12.77 -11.96 0.94
CA GLU A 184 -14.23 -11.75 0.98
C GLU A 184 -14.60 -10.84 2.14
N ILE A 185 -13.97 -11.04 3.30
CA ILE A 185 -14.09 -10.16 4.47
C ILE A 185 -13.68 -8.72 4.09
N ARG A 186 -12.54 -8.56 3.42
CA ARG A 186 -12.09 -7.23 2.95
C ARG A 186 -13.08 -6.61 1.97
N SER A 187 -13.52 -7.38 0.97
CA SER A 187 -14.50 -6.90 -0.02
C SER A 187 -15.81 -6.46 0.64
N TRP A 188 -16.25 -7.17 1.68
CA TRP A 188 -17.43 -6.79 2.45
C TRP A 188 -17.22 -5.46 3.19
N ILE A 189 -16.10 -5.30 3.91
CA ILE A 189 -15.75 -4.02 4.59
C ILE A 189 -15.73 -2.87 3.59
N GLU A 190 -15.04 -3.05 2.46
CA GLU A 190 -14.92 -2.02 1.42
C GLU A 190 -16.28 -1.66 0.82
N GLY A 191 -17.16 -2.65 0.62
CA GLY A 191 -18.54 -2.43 0.18
C GLY A 191 -19.33 -1.58 1.18
N VAL A 192 -19.31 -1.94 2.46
CA VAL A 192 -19.99 -1.18 3.54
C VAL A 192 -19.48 0.26 3.60
N LEU A 193 -18.16 0.45 3.55
CA LEU A 193 -17.57 1.79 3.58
C LEU A 193 -17.92 2.61 2.34
N SER A 194 -17.93 1.98 1.16
CA SER A 194 -18.32 2.62 -0.10
C SER A 194 -19.78 3.07 -0.08
N ASP A 195 -20.69 2.23 0.43
CA ASP A 195 -22.12 2.57 0.56
C ASP A 195 -22.35 3.80 1.44
N TRP A 196 -21.58 3.91 2.53
CA TRP A 196 -21.60 5.07 3.42
C TRP A 196 -20.76 6.26 2.92
N ARG A 197 -20.07 6.12 1.78
CA ARG A 197 -19.15 7.12 1.23
C ARG A 197 -18.02 7.50 2.19
N ILE A 198 -17.56 6.54 2.99
CA ILE A 198 -16.46 6.70 3.94
C ILE A 198 -15.20 6.07 3.34
N VAL A 199 -14.08 6.80 3.40
CA VAL A 199 -12.82 6.35 2.81
C VAL A 199 -12.15 5.23 3.63
N ARG A 200 -12.28 5.27 4.96
CA ARG A 200 -11.63 4.33 5.88
C ARG A 200 -12.33 4.26 7.24
N LEU A 201 -12.10 3.16 7.96
CA LEU A 201 -12.43 3.06 9.37
C LEU A 201 -11.73 4.17 10.18
N ALA A 202 -12.40 4.63 11.23
CA ALA A 202 -11.87 5.64 12.15
C ALA A 202 -10.68 5.10 12.96
N GLU A 203 -10.70 3.81 13.27
CA GLU A 203 -9.64 3.10 13.99
C GLU A 203 -8.99 2.06 13.06
N PRO A 204 -7.65 1.92 13.07
CA PRO A 204 -6.95 0.98 12.19
C PRO A 204 -7.17 -0.48 12.61
N GLU A 205 -7.42 -0.72 13.91
CA GLU A 205 -7.67 -2.04 14.46
C GLU A 205 -9.11 -2.14 14.96
N PRO A 206 -9.80 -3.27 14.75
CA PRO A 206 -11.16 -3.45 15.26
C PRO A 206 -11.15 -3.62 16.78
N ARG A 207 -12.22 -3.16 17.41
CA ARG A 207 -12.48 -3.38 18.84
C ARG A 207 -12.90 -4.83 19.06
N ILE A 208 -12.28 -5.52 20.02
CA ILE A 208 -12.58 -6.93 20.27
C ILE A 208 -13.76 -7.06 21.22
N ARG A 209 -14.69 -7.97 20.90
CA ARG A 209 -15.87 -8.32 21.71
C ARG A 209 -16.01 -9.84 21.86
N SER A 210 -16.68 -10.27 22.91
CA SER A 210 -16.99 -11.70 23.11
C SER A 210 -18.10 -12.17 22.18
N SER A 211 -18.04 -13.43 21.75
CA SER A 211 -19.10 -14.04 20.94
C SER A 211 -20.46 -14.04 21.62
N LEU A 212 -20.50 -14.00 22.96
CA LEU A 212 -21.73 -13.86 23.75
C LEU A 212 -22.48 -12.56 23.44
N GLU A 213 -21.76 -11.52 23.01
CA GLU A 213 -22.29 -10.22 22.60
C GLU A 213 -22.61 -10.18 21.10
N CYS A 214 -22.48 -11.30 20.36
CA CYS A 214 -22.71 -11.33 18.92
C CYS A 214 -24.17 -10.94 18.60
N PRO A 215 -24.39 -9.91 17.78
CA PRO A 215 -25.73 -9.40 17.48
C PRO A 215 -26.47 -10.22 16.42
N LEU A 216 -25.80 -11.15 15.75
CA LEU A 216 -26.39 -11.96 14.70
C LEU A 216 -27.12 -13.18 15.27
N ARG A 217 -28.40 -13.33 14.92
CA ARG A 217 -29.23 -14.50 15.26
C ARG A 217 -29.80 -15.14 13.98
N PRO A 218 -29.76 -16.48 13.84
CA PRO A 218 -29.12 -17.45 14.73
C PRO A 218 -27.58 -17.36 14.65
N CYS A 219 -26.90 -17.52 15.79
CA CYS A 219 -25.44 -17.51 15.88
C CYS A 219 -24.93 -18.96 15.93
N PRO A 220 -24.02 -19.40 15.05
CA PRO A 220 -23.52 -20.77 15.09
C PRO A 220 -22.78 -21.17 16.38
N LEU A 221 -22.27 -20.20 17.16
CA LEU A 221 -21.65 -20.45 18.46
C LEU A 221 -22.64 -20.47 19.63
N HIS A 222 -23.81 -19.85 19.45
CA HIS A 222 -24.86 -19.74 20.45
C HIS A 222 -26.15 -20.26 19.83
N GLN A 223 -26.29 -21.58 19.84
CA GLN A 223 -27.57 -22.23 19.52
C GLN A 223 -28.52 -21.87 20.68
N GLU A 224 -29.51 -21.02 20.37
CA GLU A 224 -30.64 -20.73 21.27
C GLU A 224 -31.48 -21.98 21.53
#